data_AF-Q0D9H9-F1
#
_entry.id   AF-Q0D9H9-F1
#
_cell.length_a   1.000
_cell.length_b   1.000
_cell.length_c   1.000
_cell.angle_alpha   90.00
_cell.angle_beta   90.00
_cell.angle_gamma   90.00
#
_symmetry.space_group_name_H-M   'P 1'
#
loop_
_entity.id
_entity.type
_entity.pdbx_description
1 polymer ?
#
loop_
_entity_poly.entity_id
_entity_poly.type
_entity_poly.pdbx_seq_one_letter_code
_entity_poly.pdbx_strand_id
1 'polypeptide(L)'
;MEPGPSSPSPSSACADHPTPAPEEDEEGGRGWVVVPASEVPGADAPKVIDWEDLQQELARVWSLSAALATARERKALLAARLQSALEARKASVQQDNELAEIRERVQARADFMWDLKMHTKKMTEDVDDRREELRIKIRTLSTTSNTLSTARNKLKEADKLLSGENGLHVRLKTVERMLRTRQQYMTAQVAHLYPVRPLIERSPANKPSFLNSSILKTRDAESMAPNGSQNGQAPLAILGLQLSKLTMKKTGYFSDKTEIQNSATALGYVAHAVSLIASYLDVPLRYPLRLGGSRSYVLDRAPSVESSSLASAISSAPLSTTMRTMEFPLFFESQETTRSAYAIFLLNKDIEQLLNHIGAESLGPRHVLANLKQLTTIVQSQQYISN
;
A
#
# COMPACT_ATOMS: atom_id res chain seq x y z
N MET A 1 12.17 43.51 -17.58
CA MET A 1 11.71 44.66 -18.37
C MET A 1 12.21 45.90 -17.65
N GLU A 2 13.41 46.36 -17.99
CA GLU A 2 13.98 47.58 -17.41
C GLU A 2 13.46 48.80 -18.19
N PRO A 3 12.79 49.76 -17.53
CA PRO A 3 12.39 51.01 -18.18
C PRO A 3 13.61 51.92 -18.30
N GLY A 4 13.91 52.32 -19.53
CA GLY A 4 15.03 53.23 -19.85
C GLY A 4 14.80 54.65 -19.30
N PRO A 5 15.88 55.38 -19.00
CA PRO A 5 15.83 56.68 -18.35
C PRO A 5 15.36 57.77 -19.32
N SER A 6 14.28 58.47 -18.96
CA SER A 6 13.81 59.67 -19.65
C SER A 6 14.80 60.82 -19.43
N SER A 7 15.51 61.19 -20.48
CA SER A 7 16.40 62.36 -20.55
C SER A 7 15.61 63.67 -20.35
N PRO A 8 15.97 64.51 -19.37
CA PRO A 8 15.34 65.82 -19.18
C PRO A 8 15.89 66.84 -20.17
N SER A 9 14.97 67.50 -20.88
CA SER A 9 15.23 68.60 -21.81
C SER A 9 15.86 69.79 -21.07
N PRO A 10 16.96 70.37 -21.58
CA PRO A 10 17.54 71.58 -20.99
C PRO A 10 16.64 72.79 -21.34
N SER A 11 15.95 73.31 -20.34
CA SER A 11 15.27 74.60 -20.41
C SER A 11 16.34 75.69 -20.45
N SER A 12 16.68 76.10 -21.67
CA SER A 12 17.48 77.27 -21.99
C SER A 12 16.66 78.53 -21.70
N ALA A 13 16.53 78.90 -20.43
CA ALA A 13 16.10 80.24 -20.05
C ALA A 13 17.29 81.19 -20.22
N CYS A 14 17.49 81.68 -21.45
CA CYS A 14 18.26 82.90 -21.70
C CYS A 14 17.50 84.05 -21.03
N ALA A 15 17.80 84.32 -19.76
CA ALA A 15 17.34 85.52 -19.09
C ALA A 15 18.14 86.69 -19.67
N ASP A 16 17.41 87.56 -20.36
CA ASP A 16 17.86 88.82 -20.94
C ASP A 16 18.78 89.55 -19.96
N HIS A 17 20.08 89.60 -20.28
CA HIS A 17 20.94 90.58 -19.66
C HIS A 17 20.50 91.95 -20.20
N PRO A 18 20.01 92.86 -19.35
CA PRO A 18 19.83 94.23 -19.77
C PRO A 18 21.22 94.77 -20.07
N THR A 19 21.54 94.97 -21.36
CA THR A 19 22.69 95.77 -21.75
C THR A 19 22.56 97.11 -21.02
N PRO A 20 23.54 97.48 -20.19
CA PRO A 20 23.52 98.79 -19.56
C PRO A 20 23.51 99.80 -20.70
N ALA A 21 22.54 100.71 -20.66
CA ALA A 21 22.60 101.90 -21.49
C ALA A 21 23.99 102.51 -21.25
N PRO A 22 24.75 102.85 -22.31
CA PRO A 22 26.01 103.55 -22.12
C PRO A 22 25.67 104.76 -21.27
N GLU A 23 26.31 104.84 -20.11
CA GLU A 23 26.29 106.05 -19.30
C GLU A 23 26.68 107.15 -20.27
N GLU A 24 25.74 108.06 -20.49
CA GLU A 24 25.98 109.31 -21.17
C GLU A 24 27.11 109.95 -20.36
N ASP A 25 28.33 109.78 -20.83
CA ASP A 25 29.42 110.67 -20.48
C ASP A 25 29.00 112.03 -21.03
N GLU A 26 28.10 112.68 -20.30
CA GLU A 26 28.00 114.13 -20.22
C GLU A 26 29.32 114.64 -19.61
N GLU A 27 30.44 114.37 -20.29
CA GLU A 27 31.43 115.40 -20.55
C GLU A 27 30.82 116.38 -21.57
N GLY A 28 29.62 116.89 -21.25
CA GLY A 28 29.24 118.23 -21.59
C GLY A 28 30.28 119.11 -20.90
N GLY A 29 31.41 119.29 -21.59
CA GLY A 29 32.40 120.28 -21.27
C GLY A 29 31.62 121.50 -20.88
N ARG A 30 31.80 121.90 -19.61
CA ARG A 30 31.16 123.06 -19.00
C ARG A 30 31.58 124.27 -19.82
N GLY A 31 30.92 124.44 -20.96
CA GLY A 31 30.97 125.62 -21.78
C GLY A 31 30.35 126.69 -20.91
N TRP A 32 31.17 127.64 -20.52
CA TRP A 32 30.72 128.82 -19.82
C TRP A 32 29.61 129.45 -20.64
N VAL A 33 28.36 129.27 -20.22
CA VAL A 33 27.24 130.04 -20.77
C VAL A 33 27.46 131.45 -20.24
N VAL A 34 27.98 132.33 -21.10
CA VAL A 34 28.14 133.75 -20.79
C VAL A 34 26.74 134.34 -20.77
N VAL A 35 26.14 134.36 -19.58
CA VAL A 35 24.86 135.03 -19.35
C VAL A 35 25.10 136.54 -19.44
N PRO A 36 24.36 137.29 -20.27
CA PRO A 36 24.49 138.74 -20.37
C PRO A 36 24.16 139.40 -19.01
N ALA A 37 24.92 140.43 -18.65
CA ALA A 37 24.89 141.07 -17.33
C ALA A 37 23.50 141.57 -16.89
N SER A 38 22.56 141.77 -17.83
CA SER A 38 21.17 142.18 -17.58
C SER A 38 20.28 141.08 -17.00
N GLU A 39 20.61 139.80 -17.16
CA GLU A 39 19.79 138.68 -16.67
C GLU A 39 20.15 138.24 -15.24
N VAL A 40 21.21 138.79 -14.66
CA VAL A 40 21.60 138.50 -13.28
C VAL A 40 20.65 139.24 -12.33
N PRO A 41 19.78 138.55 -11.58
CA PRO A 41 18.83 139.20 -10.69
C PRO A 41 19.57 140.00 -9.62
N GLY A 42 19.38 141.33 -9.58
CA GLY A 42 20.02 142.23 -8.61
C GLY A 42 21.19 143.08 -9.14
N ALA A 43 21.46 143.10 -10.45
CA ALA A 43 22.52 143.92 -11.04
C ALA A 43 22.46 145.43 -10.69
N ASP A 44 21.25 145.99 -10.53
CA ASP A 44 21.06 147.42 -10.23
C ASP A 44 21.25 147.78 -8.73
N ALA A 45 21.30 146.79 -7.84
CA ALA A 45 21.50 146.98 -6.41
C ALA A 45 22.45 145.90 -5.88
N PRO A 46 23.77 146.02 -6.14
CA PRO A 46 24.73 145.06 -5.65
C PRO A 46 24.61 145.03 -4.12
N LYS A 47 24.37 143.85 -3.57
CA LYS A 47 24.60 143.62 -2.14
C LYS A 47 26.07 143.91 -1.91
N VAL A 48 26.38 145.11 -1.41
CA VAL A 48 27.72 145.48 -0.94
C VAL A 48 27.90 144.69 0.34
N ILE A 49 28.50 143.51 0.19
CA ILE A 49 28.88 142.65 1.30
C ILE A 49 30.27 143.09 1.68
N ASP A 50 30.47 143.45 2.95
CA ASP A 50 31.81 143.72 3.46
C ASP A 50 32.68 142.49 3.23
N TRP A 51 33.93 142.71 2.82
CA TRP A 51 34.82 141.63 2.41
C TRP A 51 34.98 140.57 3.52
N GLU A 52 34.98 140.98 4.79
CA GLU A 52 34.99 140.03 5.92
C GLU A 52 33.76 139.09 5.95
N ASP A 53 32.56 139.60 5.68
CA ASP A 53 31.32 138.79 5.68
C ASP A 53 31.31 137.80 4.51
N LEU A 54 31.77 138.23 3.32
CA LEU A 54 31.89 137.35 2.15
C LEU A 54 32.95 136.27 2.39
N GLN A 55 34.06 136.60 3.06
CA GLN A 55 35.06 135.63 3.50
C GLN A 55 34.48 134.62 4.51
N GLN A 56 33.63 135.04 5.44
CA GLN A 56 32.96 134.14 6.39
C GLN A 56 32.00 133.17 5.69
N GLU A 57 31.18 133.64 4.75
CA GLU A 57 30.28 132.78 3.97
C GLU A 57 31.05 131.82 3.06
N LEU A 58 32.11 132.29 2.40
CA LEU A 58 33.01 131.42 1.64
C LEU A 58 33.65 130.35 2.53
N ALA A 59 34.17 130.73 3.70
CA ALA A 59 34.71 129.79 4.68
C ALA A 59 33.64 128.80 5.17
N ARG A 60 32.40 129.25 5.39
CA ARG A 60 31.27 128.40 5.77
C ARG A 60 30.93 127.40 4.67
N VAL A 61 30.80 127.84 3.42
CA VAL A 61 30.53 126.97 2.27
C VAL A 61 31.68 125.99 2.05
N TRP A 62 32.93 126.42 2.20
CA TRP A 62 34.10 125.52 2.15
C TRP A 62 34.10 124.50 3.30
N SER A 63 33.72 124.91 4.52
CA SER A 63 33.60 123.98 5.65
C SER A 63 32.49 122.95 5.42
N LEU A 64 31.37 123.37 4.84
CA LEU A 64 30.20 122.53 4.59
C LEU A 64 30.44 121.61 3.38
N SER A 65 31.13 122.08 2.34
CA SER A 65 31.56 121.26 1.22
C SER A 65 32.61 120.23 1.64
N ALA A 66 33.55 120.60 2.50
CA ALA A 66 34.50 119.67 3.11
C ALA A 66 33.79 118.63 4.02
N ALA A 67 32.81 119.05 4.83
CA ALA A 67 31.99 118.15 5.64
C ALA A 67 31.15 117.19 4.79
N LEU A 68 30.60 117.69 3.68
CA LEU A 68 29.86 116.88 2.72
C LEU A 68 30.75 115.88 1.98
N ALA A 69 31.98 116.28 1.60
CA ALA A 69 32.97 115.39 1.00
C ALA A 69 33.37 114.27 1.98
N THR A 70 33.71 114.62 3.23
CA THR A 70 34.04 113.63 4.27
C THR A 70 32.85 112.72 4.62
N ALA A 71 31.61 113.23 4.60
CA ALA A 71 30.41 112.40 4.77
C ALA A 71 30.21 111.43 3.59
N ARG A 72 30.48 111.85 2.36
CA ARG A 72 30.43 110.98 1.17
C ARG A 72 31.50 109.89 1.22
N GLU A 73 32.72 110.22 1.62
CA GLU A 73 33.79 109.24 1.83
C GLU A 73 33.40 108.19 2.88
N ARG A 74 32.83 108.63 4.01
CA ARG A 74 32.33 107.72 5.06
C ARG A 74 31.20 106.83 4.56
N LYS A 75 30.25 107.38 3.78
CA LYS A 75 29.18 106.59 3.15
C LYS A 75 29.76 105.53 2.22
N ALA A 76 30.72 105.91 1.37
CA ALA A 76 31.37 104.98 0.45
C ALA A 76 32.12 103.87 1.21
N LEU A 77 32.86 104.21 2.27
CA LEU A 77 33.55 103.25 3.12
C LEU A 77 32.57 102.29 3.81
N LEU A 78 31.46 102.80 4.36
CA LEU A 78 30.43 101.96 4.98
C LEU A 78 29.75 101.05 3.96
N ALA A 79 29.44 101.55 2.76
CA ALA A 79 28.90 100.74 1.67
C ALA A 79 29.85 99.61 1.28
N ALA A 80 31.15 99.89 1.13
CA ALA A 80 32.17 98.88 0.85
C ALA A 80 32.28 97.83 1.98
N ARG A 81 32.25 98.26 3.25
CA ARG A 81 32.27 97.33 4.40
C ARG A 81 31.02 96.47 4.46
N LEU A 82 29.83 97.05 4.24
CA LEU A 82 28.58 96.30 4.16
C LEU A 82 28.61 95.27 3.03
N GLN A 83 29.12 95.67 1.86
CA GLN A 83 29.25 94.77 0.72
C GLN A 83 30.17 93.58 1.04
N SER A 84 31.35 93.85 1.63
CA SER A 84 32.27 92.79 2.06
C SER A 84 31.65 91.85 3.10
N ALA A 85 30.85 92.39 4.04
CA ALA A 85 30.17 91.59 5.05
C ALA A 85 29.03 90.74 4.45
N LEU A 86 28.30 91.27 3.45
CA LEU A 86 27.29 90.53 2.72
C LEU A 86 27.89 89.40 1.89
N GLU A 87 29.03 89.63 1.24
CA GLU A 87 29.76 88.61 0.49
C GLU A 87 30.27 87.50 1.43
N ALA A 88 30.88 87.86 2.56
CA ALA A 88 31.27 86.90 3.59
C ALA A 88 30.07 86.10 4.11
N ARG A 89 28.91 86.75 4.32
CA ARG A 89 27.68 86.08 4.76
C ARG A 89 27.13 85.13 3.70
N LYS A 90 27.15 85.52 2.42
CA LYS A 90 26.73 84.66 1.30
C LYS A 90 27.62 83.42 1.21
N ALA A 91 28.93 83.59 1.31
CA ALA A 91 29.88 82.47 1.32
C ALA A 91 29.63 81.53 2.52
N SER A 92 29.38 82.08 3.71
CA SER A 92 29.04 81.27 4.90
C SER A 92 27.73 80.48 4.71
N VAL A 93 26.67 81.09 4.18
CA VAL A 93 25.40 80.39 3.92
C VAL A 93 25.59 79.30 2.87
N GLN A 94 26.40 79.55 1.84
CA GLN A 94 26.71 78.55 0.82
C GLN A 94 27.44 77.34 1.41
N GLN A 95 28.44 77.57 2.26
CA GLN A 95 29.14 76.50 2.98
C GLN A 95 28.19 75.70 3.88
N ASP A 96 27.29 76.38 4.61
CA ASP A 96 26.30 75.71 5.46
C ASP A 96 25.34 74.83 4.64
N ASN A 97 24.92 75.29 3.45
CA ASN A 97 24.08 74.52 2.53
C ASN A 97 24.81 73.27 2.01
N GLU A 98 26.08 73.40 1.62
CA GLU A 98 26.90 72.27 1.17
C GLU A 98 27.10 71.23 2.30
N LEU A 99 27.34 71.71 3.53
CA LEU A 99 27.43 70.84 4.70
C LEU A 99 26.10 70.14 5.01
N ALA A 100 24.97 70.82 4.87
CA ALA A 100 23.65 70.23 5.05
C ALA A 100 23.39 69.11 4.03
N GLU A 101 23.74 69.33 2.76
CA GLU A 101 23.61 68.32 1.70
C GLU A 101 24.52 67.11 1.96
N ILE A 102 25.76 67.33 2.40
CA ILE A 102 26.67 66.24 2.79
C ILE A 102 26.09 65.45 3.97
N ARG A 103 25.50 66.11 4.97
CA ARG A 103 24.89 65.44 6.13
C ARG A 103 23.70 64.56 5.71
N GLU A 104 22.84 65.06 4.83
CA GLU A 104 21.71 64.30 4.28
C GLU A 104 22.21 63.05 3.54
N ARG A 105 23.22 63.21 2.68
CA ARG A 105 23.83 62.07 1.94
C ARG A 105 24.45 61.04 2.88
N VAL A 106 25.12 61.47 3.95
CA VAL A 106 25.70 60.57 4.96
C VAL A 106 24.60 59.83 5.72
N GLN A 107 23.52 60.52 6.08
CA GLN A 107 22.39 59.89 6.76
C GLN A 107 21.69 58.86 5.88
N ALA A 108 21.38 59.21 4.62
CA ALA A 108 20.78 58.29 3.66
C ALA A 108 21.66 57.03 3.44
N ARG A 109 22.99 57.20 3.40
CA ARG A 109 23.92 56.06 3.31
C ARG A 109 23.96 55.24 4.59
N ALA A 110 23.85 55.86 5.76
CA ALA A 110 23.79 55.15 7.04
C ALA A 110 22.52 54.31 7.14
N ASP A 111 21.37 54.86 6.73
CA ASP A 111 20.09 54.16 6.71
C ASP A 111 20.12 52.97 5.74
N PHE A 112 20.63 53.19 4.51
CA PHE A 112 20.83 52.11 3.54
C PHE A 112 21.75 50.99 4.08
N MET A 113 22.84 51.35 4.76
CA MET A 113 23.75 50.38 5.35
C MET A 113 23.06 49.60 6.49
N TRP A 114 22.22 50.26 7.28
CA TRP A 114 21.43 49.62 8.30
C TRP A 114 20.44 48.62 7.70
N ASP A 115 19.70 49.01 6.67
CA ASP A 115 18.77 48.13 5.94
C ASP A 115 19.50 46.91 5.35
N LEU A 116 20.65 47.12 4.69
CA LEU A 116 21.46 46.04 4.13
C LEU A 116 21.94 45.08 5.22
N LYS A 117 22.37 45.60 6.38
CA LYS A 117 22.78 44.80 7.53
C LYS A 117 21.62 43.98 8.09
N MET A 118 20.43 44.57 8.18
CA MET A 118 19.23 43.87 8.64
C MET A 118 18.80 42.77 7.66
N HIS A 119 18.82 43.06 6.35
CA HIS A 119 18.55 42.05 5.32
C HIS A 119 19.56 40.91 5.34
N THR A 120 20.85 41.23 5.45
CA THR A 120 21.91 40.22 5.54
C THR A 120 21.72 39.34 6.77
N LYS A 121 21.43 39.95 7.94
CA LYS A 121 21.16 39.21 9.18
C LYS A 121 19.96 38.28 9.04
N LYS A 122 18.85 38.77 8.48
CA LYS A 122 17.66 37.94 8.21
C LYS A 122 17.98 36.78 7.28
N MET A 123 18.70 37.03 6.19
CA MET A 123 19.12 35.96 5.26
C MET A 123 20.02 34.93 5.95
N THR A 124 20.91 35.35 6.85
CA THR A 124 21.74 34.41 7.61
C THR A 124 20.91 33.56 8.58
N GLU A 125 19.91 34.16 9.24
CA GLU A 125 18.97 33.44 10.12
C GLU A 125 18.14 32.43 9.32
N ASP A 126 17.59 32.81 8.17
CA ASP A 126 16.84 31.92 7.28
C ASP A 126 17.69 30.71 6.80
N VAL A 127 18.98 30.94 6.51
CA VAL A 127 19.93 29.87 6.13
C VAL A 127 20.19 28.91 7.30
N ASP A 128 20.36 29.43 8.51
CA ASP A 128 20.57 28.62 9.71
C ASP A 128 19.32 27.80 10.07
N ASP A 129 18.12 28.37 9.93
CA ASP A 129 16.85 27.66 10.11
C ASP A 129 16.73 26.49 9.13
N ARG A 130 17.03 26.75 7.85
CA ARG A 130 16.99 25.70 6.82
C ARG A 130 18.02 24.61 7.06
N ARG A 131 19.20 24.98 7.56
CA ARG A 131 20.26 24.04 7.93
C ARG A 131 19.83 23.14 9.09
N GLU A 132 19.15 23.67 10.11
CA GLU A 132 18.66 22.85 11.21
C GLU A 132 17.52 21.93 10.77
N GLU A 133 16.60 22.41 9.93
CA GLU A 133 15.56 21.55 9.34
C GLU A 133 16.16 20.36 8.57
N LEU A 134 17.20 20.59 7.76
CA LEU A 134 17.90 19.53 7.05
C LEU A 134 18.59 18.55 8.01
N ARG A 135 19.18 19.03 9.10
CA ARG A 135 19.77 18.16 10.13
C ARG A 135 18.71 17.27 10.77
N ILE A 136 17.54 17.81 11.11
CA ILE A 136 16.42 17.02 11.63
C ILE A 136 16.03 15.94 10.62
N LYS A 137 15.86 16.29 9.34
CA LYS A 137 15.54 15.33 8.26
C LYS A 137 16.59 14.23 8.09
N ILE A 138 17.88 14.56 8.20
CA ILE A 138 18.96 13.57 8.11
C ILE A 138 18.92 12.61 9.31
N ARG A 139 18.66 13.13 10.51
CA ARG A 139 18.51 12.29 11.73
C ARG A 139 17.32 11.35 11.60
N THR A 140 16.17 11.84 11.14
CA THR A 140 14.99 10.98 10.93
C THR A 140 15.20 9.95 9.82
N LEU A 141 15.89 10.31 8.73
CA LEU A 141 16.25 9.34 7.68
C LEU A 141 17.21 8.26 8.20
N SER A 142 18.14 8.62 9.10
CA SER A 142 19.06 7.66 9.70
C SER A 142 18.33 6.68 10.62
N THR A 143 17.38 7.16 11.42
CA THR A 143 16.56 6.28 12.28
C THR A 143 15.67 5.36 11.45
N THR A 144 15.03 5.85 10.38
CA THR A 144 14.23 5.02 9.47
C THR A 144 15.08 4.02 8.68
N SER A 145 16.30 4.39 8.29
CA SER A 145 17.26 3.47 7.66
C SER A 145 17.65 2.32 8.61
N ASN A 146 17.90 2.64 9.89
CA ASN A 146 18.20 1.63 10.90
C ASN A 146 17.01 0.69 11.14
N THR A 147 15.79 1.21 11.27
CA THR A 147 14.60 0.37 11.43
C THR A 147 14.37 -0.51 10.20
N LEU A 148 14.54 0.02 9.00
CA LEU A 148 14.47 -0.76 7.75
C LEU A 148 15.53 -1.85 7.70
N SER A 149 16.76 -1.56 8.12
CA SER A 149 17.84 -2.54 8.24
C SER A 149 17.47 -3.67 9.20
N THR A 150 16.92 -3.35 10.38
CA THR A 150 16.47 -4.37 11.34
C THR A 150 15.32 -5.21 10.79
N ALA A 151 14.35 -4.61 10.11
CA ALA A 151 13.24 -5.32 9.47
C ALA A 151 13.73 -6.25 8.35
N ARG A 152 14.69 -5.79 7.53
CA ARG A 152 15.33 -6.60 6.50
C ARG A 152 16.07 -7.80 7.07
N ASN A 153 16.74 -7.65 8.22
CA ASN A 153 17.43 -8.75 8.88
C ASN A 153 16.43 -9.79 9.43
N LYS A 154 15.33 -9.35 10.07
CA LYS A 154 14.25 -10.25 10.52
C LYS A 154 13.63 -11.04 9.37
N LEU A 155 13.40 -10.40 8.22
CA LEU A 155 12.89 -11.10 7.03
C LEU A 155 13.88 -12.16 6.54
N LYS A 156 15.17 -11.84 6.47
CA LYS A 156 16.21 -12.83 6.11
C LYS A 156 16.26 -14.00 7.09
N GLU A 157 16.05 -13.77 8.38
CA GLU A 157 15.96 -14.85 9.38
C GLU A 157 14.74 -15.74 9.14
N ALA A 158 13.58 -15.15 8.88
CA ALA A 158 12.37 -15.91 8.54
C ALA A 158 12.56 -16.75 7.27
N ASP A 159 13.16 -16.18 6.22
CA ASP A 159 13.46 -16.90 4.98
C ASP A 159 14.43 -18.07 5.21
N LYS A 160 15.43 -17.90 6.08
CA LYS A 160 16.33 -19.00 6.49
C LYS A 160 15.59 -20.11 7.23
N LEU A 161 14.64 -19.77 8.10
CA LEU A 161 13.81 -20.75 8.81
C LEU A 161 12.84 -21.49 7.88
N LEU A 162 12.42 -20.87 6.78
CA LEU A 162 11.57 -21.51 5.78
C LEU A 162 12.37 -22.38 4.79
N SER A 163 13.53 -21.89 4.34
CA SER A 163 14.38 -22.53 3.32
C SER A 163 15.41 -23.51 3.86
N GLY A 164 15.71 -23.49 5.15
CA GLY A 164 16.71 -24.36 5.75
C GLY A 164 16.39 -25.85 5.59
N GLU A 165 17.41 -26.69 5.70
CA GLU A 165 17.28 -28.15 5.70
C GLU A 165 16.29 -28.65 6.78
N ASN A 166 16.19 -27.91 7.88
CA ASN A 166 15.24 -28.12 8.97
C ASN A 166 14.01 -27.20 8.89
N GLY A 167 13.71 -26.69 7.70
CA GLY A 167 12.62 -25.75 7.48
C GLY A 167 11.26 -26.37 7.80
N LEU A 168 10.29 -25.52 8.15
CA LEU A 168 8.94 -25.95 8.51
C LEU A 168 8.31 -26.85 7.44
N HIS A 169 8.60 -26.59 6.16
CA HIS A 169 8.15 -27.39 5.02
C HIS A 169 8.71 -28.81 5.04
N VAL A 170 10.01 -28.97 5.32
CA VAL A 170 10.65 -30.29 5.40
C VAL A 170 10.09 -31.07 6.58
N ARG A 171 9.89 -30.40 7.74
CA ARG A 171 9.26 -31.02 8.91
C ARG A 171 7.83 -31.46 8.61
N LEU A 172 7.03 -30.61 7.96
CA LEU A 172 5.66 -30.92 7.56
C LEU A 172 5.63 -32.13 6.63
N LYS A 173 6.42 -32.14 5.56
CA LYS A 173 6.54 -33.28 4.64
C LYS A 173 6.98 -34.56 5.33
N THR A 174 7.83 -34.46 6.35
CA THR A 174 8.28 -35.62 7.13
C THR A 174 7.14 -36.20 7.96
N VAL A 175 6.38 -35.35 8.66
CA VAL A 175 5.21 -35.78 9.45
C VAL A 175 4.11 -36.35 8.56
N GLU A 176 3.86 -35.71 7.42
CA GLU A 176 2.90 -36.16 6.42
C GLU A 176 3.26 -37.57 5.91
N ARG A 177 4.54 -37.79 5.58
CA ARG A 177 5.04 -39.11 5.20
C ARG A 177 4.86 -40.14 6.30
N MET A 178 5.17 -39.79 7.56
CA MET A 178 4.97 -40.68 8.71
C MET A 178 3.49 -41.04 8.89
N LEU A 179 2.57 -40.09 8.71
CA LEU A 179 1.13 -40.32 8.76
C LEU A 179 0.70 -41.27 7.64
N ARG A 180 1.11 -41.01 6.39
CA ARG A 180 0.78 -41.89 5.26
C ARG A 180 1.36 -43.29 5.42
N THR A 181 2.59 -43.43 5.92
CA THR A 181 3.17 -44.74 6.26
C THR A 181 2.35 -45.47 7.33
N ARG A 182 1.86 -44.75 8.35
CA ARG A 182 0.96 -45.34 9.35
C ARG A 182 -0.36 -45.79 8.74
N GLN A 183 -0.99 -44.95 7.92
CA GLN A 183 -2.24 -45.27 7.22
C GLN A 183 -2.09 -46.49 6.30
N GLN A 184 -0.98 -46.57 5.57
CA GLN A 184 -0.61 -47.72 4.75
C GLN A 184 -0.53 -49.01 5.58
N TYR A 185 0.21 -48.97 6.70
CA TYR A 185 0.35 -50.13 7.59
C TYR A 185 -0.97 -50.58 8.21
N MET A 186 -1.80 -49.64 8.67
CA MET A 186 -3.12 -49.96 9.24
C MET A 186 -4.07 -50.54 8.18
N THR A 187 -4.05 -49.99 6.96
CA THR A 187 -4.86 -50.50 5.83
C THR A 187 -4.37 -51.87 5.37
N ALA A 188 -3.06 -52.16 5.44
CA ALA A 188 -2.50 -53.48 5.19
C ALA A 188 -3.02 -54.52 6.19
N GLN A 189 -3.14 -54.17 7.47
CA GLN A 189 -3.74 -55.06 8.48
C GLN A 189 -5.22 -55.33 8.20
N VAL A 190 -5.99 -54.30 7.79
CA VAL A 190 -7.41 -54.49 7.41
C VAL A 190 -7.54 -55.41 6.20
N ALA A 191 -6.70 -55.22 5.18
CA ALA A 191 -6.71 -56.09 4.00
C ALA A 191 -6.25 -57.53 4.31
N HIS A 192 -5.39 -57.72 5.32
CA HIS A 192 -5.04 -59.04 5.81
C HIS A 192 -6.19 -59.70 6.57
N LEU A 193 -6.94 -58.93 7.37
CA LEU A 193 -8.12 -59.41 8.10
C LEU A 193 -9.31 -59.71 7.17
N TYR A 194 -9.48 -58.91 6.11
CA TYR A 194 -10.56 -59.03 5.13
C TYR A 194 -10.01 -59.16 3.70
N PRO A 195 -9.37 -60.30 3.36
CA PRO A 195 -8.77 -60.50 2.05
C PRO A 195 -9.85 -60.59 0.96
N VAL A 196 -9.76 -59.70 -0.02
CA VAL A 196 -10.58 -59.73 -1.24
C VAL A 196 -9.81 -60.44 -2.34
N ARG A 197 -10.18 -61.69 -2.64
CA ARG A 197 -9.50 -62.54 -3.62
C ARG A 197 -10.48 -62.96 -4.72
N PRO A 198 -10.04 -63.18 -5.96
CA PRO A 198 -10.87 -63.84 -6.97
C PRO A 198 -11.27 -65.23 -6.47
N LEU A 199 -12.55 -65.61 -6.61
CA LEU A 199 -12.99 -66.96 -6.29
C LEU A 199 -12.41 -67.92 -7.31
N ILE A 200 -11.62 -68.89 -6.84
CA ILE A 200 -11.22 -70.05 -7.63
C ILE A 200 -12.35 -71.06 -7.47
N GLU A 201 -13.14 -71.27 -8.52
CA GLU A 201 -14.15 -72.31 -8.54
C GLU A 201 -13.46 -73.67 -8.41
N ARG A 202 -13.52 -74.24 -7.21
CA ARG A 202 -13.26 -75.67 -7.04
C ARG A 202 -14.50 -76.36 -7.58
N SER A 203 -14.42 -76.85 -8.83
CA SER A 203 -15.52 -77.58 -9.46
C SER A 203 -16.00 -78.70 -8.52
N PRO A 204 -17.32 -78.94 -8.43
CA PRO A 204 -17.88 -79.94 -7.56
C PRO A 204 -17.72 -81.31 -8.21
N ALA A 205 -16.52 -81.88 -8.10
CA ALA A 205 -16.35 -83.33 -8.17
C ALA A 205 -15.52 -83.72 -6.95
N ASN A 206 -16.10 -84.59 -6.14
CA ASN A 206 -15.51 -85.24 -4.97
C ASN A 206 -15.74 -84.50 -3.66
N LYS A 207 -16.76 -85.01 -2.97
CA LYS A 207 -16.98 -84.93 -1.52
C LYS A 207 -15.65 -84.80 -0.75
N PRO A 208 -15.56 -83.93 0.26
CA PRO A 208 -14.62 -84.12 1.32
C PRO A 208 -15.06 -85.36 2.12
N SER A 209 -14.46 -86.50 1.80
CA SER A 209 -14.07 -87.43 2.84
C SER A 209 -12.69 -86.96 3.30
N PHE A 210 -12.55 -86.86 4.61
CA PHE A 210 -11.31 -86.50 5.28
C PHE A 210 -10.15 -87.39 4.79
N LEU A 211 -8.95 -86.82 4.83
CA LEU A 211 -7.62 -87.45 4.66
C LEU A 211 -6.99 -87.36 3.25
N ASN A 212 -6.05 -86.42 3.14
CA ASN A 212 -4.68 -86.59 2.65
C ASN A 212 -4.44 -87.63 1.53
N SER A 213 -4.21 -87.15 0.30
CA SER A 213 -3.14 -87.70 -0.53
C SER A 213 -2.71 -86.69 -1.60
N SER A 214 -1.49 -86.19 -1.44
CA SER A 214 -0.66 -85.56 -2.45
C SER A 214 -0.36 -86.57 -3.57
N ILE A 215 -0.96 -86.42 -4.75
CA ILE A 215 -0.50 -87.12 -5.95
C ILE A 215 -0.47 -86.12 -7.12
N LEU A 216 0.76 -85.80 -7.51
CA LEU A 216 1.14 -85.16 -8.76
C LEU A 216 0.52 -85.91 -9.95
N LYS A 217 -0.32 -85.25 -10.75
CA LYS A 217 -0.58 -85.65 -12.13
C LYS A 217 -0.66 -84.42 -13.02
N THR A 218 0.45 -84.18 -13.70
CA THR A 218 0.58 -83.39 -14.91
C THR A 218 -0.21 -84.05 -16.03
N ARG A 219 -1.20 -83.37 -16.62
CA ARG A 219 -1.63 -83.68 -17.98
C ARG A 219 -2.26 -82.47 -18.64
N ASP A 220 -1.56 -82.00 -19.65
CA ASP A 220 -1.96 -80.99 -20.60
C ASP A 220 -3.20 -81.47 -21.38
N ALA A 221 -4.23 -80.64 -21.42
CA ALA A 221 -5.37 -80.80 -22.32
C ALA A 221 -5.86 -79.40 -22.70
N GLU A 222 -5.32 -78.93 -23.82
CA GLU A 222 -5.77 -77.77 -24.57
C GLU A 222 -7.25 -77.95 -24.93
N SER A 223 -8.11 -77.09 -24.39
CA SER A 223 -9.52 -77.01 -24.78
C SER A 223 -9.83 -75.57 -25.14
N MET A 224 -9.70 -75.29 -26.45
CA MET A 224 -10.28 -74.16 -27.14
C MET A 224 -11.77 -74.02 -26.81
N ALA A 225 -12.19 -72.90 -26.24
CA ALA A 225 -13.59 -72.51 -26.22
C ALA A 225 -13.75 -71.00 -26.51
N PRO A 226 -14.74 -70.59 -27.32
CA PRO A 226 -14.79 -69.28 -27.94
C PRO A 226 -15.83 -68.34 -27.29
N ASN A 227 -15.71 -67.06 -27.66
CA ASN A 227 -16.75 -66.03 -27.66
C ASN A 227 -17.16 -65.40 -26.32
N GLY A 228 -16.92 -64.09 -26.24
CA GLY A 228 -17.63 -63.19 -25.33
C GLY A 228 -16.73 -62.56 -24.27
N SER A 229 -15.68 -61.86 -24.70
CA SER A 229 -14.85 -61.01 -23.84
C SER A 229 -15.68 -59.83 -23.31
N GLN A 230 -16.36 -60.04 -22.19
CA GLN A 230 -16.78 -58.99 -21.25
C GLN A 230 -15.97 -59.24 -19.99
N ASN A 231 -14.68 -58.90 -20.08
CA ASN A 231 -13.67 -58.93 -19.01
C ASN A 231 -13.79 -60.15 -18.09
N GLY A 232 -13.09 -61.24 -18.42
CA GLY A 232 -12.97 -62.49 -17.66
C GLY A 232 -12.30 -62.33 -16.28
N GLN A 233 -12.75 -61.37 -15.47
CA GLN A 233 -12.36 -61.21 -14.09
C GLN A 233 -13.22 -62.15 -13.25
N ALA A 234 -12.60 -63.20 -12.73
CA ALA A 234 -13.23 -64.13 -11.82
C ALA A 234 -13.93 -63.37 -10.66
N PRO A 235 -15.15 -63.80 -10.27
CA PRO A 235 -15.94 -63.09 -9.28
C PRO A 235 -15.18 -62.98 -7.96
N LEU A 236 -15.04 -61.76 -7.44
CA LEU A 236 -14.32 -61.48 -6.21
C LEU A 236 -15.11 -61.99 -5.00
N ALA A 237 -14.39 -62.47 -3.99
CA ALA A 237 -14.93 -62.93 -2.70
C ALA A 237 -14.12 -62.33 -1.55
N ILE A 238 -14.77 -62.07 -0.42
CA ILE A 238 -14.14 -61.57 0.81
C ILE A 238 -14.16 -62.70 1.85
N LEU A 239 -13.00 -63.09 2.36
CA LEU A 239 -12.85 -64.30 3.20
C LEU A 239 -13.47 -65.57 2.57
N GLY A 240 -13.48 -65.66 1.24
CA GLY A 240 -14.08 -66.78 0.49
C GLY A 240 -15.60 -66.71 0.31
N LEU A 241 -16.26 -65.68 0.84
CA LEU A 241 -17.70 -65.45 0.67
C LEU A 241 -17.99 -64.52 -0.52
N GLN A 242 -18.91 -64.92 -1.39
CA GLN A 242 -19.33 -64.12 -2.53
C GLN A 242 -20.55 -63.24 -2.21
N LEU A 243 -20.63 -62.10 -2.90
CA LEU A 243 -21.88 -61.34 -2.99
C LEU A 243 -22.74 -61.98 -4.08
N SER A 244 -23.82 -62.65 -3.69
CA SER A 244 -24.78 -63.22 -4.64
C SER A 244 -25.34 -62.11 -5.53
N LYS A 245 -25.01 -62.15 -6.83
CA LYS A 245 -25.77 -61.40 -7.83
C LYS A 245 -27.15 -62.06 -7.85
N LEU A 246 -28.17 -61.42 -7.30
CA LEU A 246 -29.55 -61.92 -7.34
C LEU A 246 -30.08 -61.94 -8.78
N THR A 247 -29.56 -62.83 -9.62
CA THR A 247 -30.34 -63.40 -10.71
C THR A 247 -31.22 -64.43 -10.03
N MET A 248 -32.40 -64.00 -9.59
CA MET A 248 -33.44 -64.82 -8.97
C MET A 248 -33.99 -65.83 -10.00
N LYS A 249 -33.15 -66.70 -10.55
CA LYS A 249 -33.54 -67.85 -11.35
C LYS A 249 -33.74 -69.01 -10.38
N LYS A 250 -34.98 -69.15 -9.91
CA LYS A 250 -35.60 -70.33 -9.28
C LYS A 250 -34.69 -71.56 -9.21
N THR A 251 -33.73 -71.59 -8.28
CA THR A 251 -32.80 -72.70 -8.08
C THR A 251 -32.79 -73.06 -6.59
N GLY A 252 -33.73 -73.93 -6.21
CA GLY A 252 -33.73 -74.65 -4.93
C GLY A 252 -33.87 -73.78 -3.67
N TYR A 253 -35.07 -73.82 -3.06
CA TYR A 253 -35.41 -73.21 -1.76
C TYR A 253 -34.36 -73.38 -0.62
N PHE A 254 -33.49 -74.39 -0.71
CA PHE A 254 -32.45 -74.66 0.28
C PHE A 254 -31.08 -74.03 -0.04
N SER A 255 -30.67 -73.94 -1.32
CA SER A 255 -29.40 -73.30 -1.71
C SER A 255 -29.45 -71.81 -1.41
N ASP A 256 -30.58 -71.20 -1.77
CA ASP A 256 -30.84 -69.77 -1.62
C ASP A 256 -30.58 -69.26 -0.19
N LYS A 257 -31.00 -69.99 0.85
CA LYS A 257 -30.86 -69.52 2.24
C LYS A 257 -29.40 -69.40 2.68
N THR A 258 -28.57 -70.39 2.34
CA THR A 258 -27.16 -70.38 2.71
C THR A 258 -26.38 -69.30 1.94
N GLU A 259 -26.70 -69.11 0.67
CA GLU A 259 -26.11 -68.06 -0.17
C GLU A 259 -26.50 -66.65 0.30
N ILE A 260 -27.77 -66.46 0.69
CA ILE A 260 -28.24 -65.19 1.29
C ILE A 260 -27.49 -64.89 2.59
N GLN A 261 -27.32 -65.88 3.46
CA GLN A 261 -26.57 -65.69 4.72
C GLN A 261 -25.07 -65.43 4.47
N ASN A 262 -24.47 -66.11 3.50
CA ASN A 262 -23.08 -65.89 3.10
C ASN A 262 -22.87 -64.49 2.52
N SER A 263 -23.78 -64.01 1.68
CA SER A 263 -23.72 -62.66 1.12
C SER A 263 -23.95 -61.57 2.17
N ALA A 264 -24.87 -61.78 3.12
CA ALA A 264 -25.08 -60.89 4.26
C ALA A 264 -23.83 -60.78 5.14
N THR A 265 -23.16 -61.91 5.38
CA THR A 265 -21.91 -61.96 6.14
C THR A 265 -20.77 -61.27 5.38
N ALA A 266 -20.66 -61.47 4.07
CA ALA A 266 -19.70 -60.79 3.21
C ALA A 266 -19.89 -59.27 3.22
N LEU A 267 -21.13 -58.78 3.13
CA LEU A 267 -21.45 -57.35 3.22
C LEU A 267 -21.13 -56.78 4.61
N GLY A 268 -21.36 -57.55 5.67
CA GLY A 268 -20.93 -57.19 7.03
C GLY A 268 -19.42 -57.00 7.15
N TYR A 269 -18.63 -57.88 6.52
CA TYR A 269 -17.18 -57.75 6.47
C TYR A 269 -16.73 -56.54 5.66
N VAL A 270 -17.37 -56.26 4.52
CA VAL A 270 -17.10 -55.04 3.74
C VAL A 270 -17.40 -53.80 4.57
N ALA A 271 -18.55 -53.74 5.23
CA ALA A 271 -18.93 -52.60 6.07
C ALA A 271 -17.90 -52.35 7.19
N HIS A 272 -17.43 -53.42 7.85
CA HIS A 272 -16.40 -53.28 8.87
C HIS A 272 -15.06 -52.79 8.29
N ALA A 273 -14.62 -53.35 7.16
CA ALA A 273 -13.39 -52.92 6.49
C ALA A 273 -13.45 -51.44 6.08
N VAL A 274 -14.58 -51.00 5.49
CA VAL A 274 -14.80 -49.61 5.07
C VAL A 274 -14.81 -48.67 6.28
N SER A 275 -15.48 -49.05 7.38
CA SER A 275 -15.49 -48.26 8.61
C SER A 275 -14.08 -48.08 9.19
N LEU A 276 -13.25 -49.13 9.20
CA LEU A 276 -11.87 -49.04 9.67
C LEU A 276 -11.01 -48.17 8.75
N ILE A 277 -11.07 -48.38 7.44
CA ILE A 277 -10.28 -47.60 6.47
C ILE A 277 -10.67 -46.12 6.52
N ALA A 278 -11.97 -45.81 6.57
CA ALA A 278 -12.46 -44.44 6.72
C ALA A 278 -11.90 -43.77 7.98
N SER A 279 -11.85 -44.50 9.11
CA SER A 279 -11.29 -43.98 10.36
C SER A 279 -9.78 -43.73 10.28
N TYR A 280 -9.03 -44.56 9.54
CA TYR A 280 -7.58 -44.37 9.39
C TYR A 280 -7.24 -43.24 8.44
N LEU A 281 -8.05 -43.05 7.39
CA LEU A 281 -7.92 -41.94 6.44
C LEU A 281 -8.49 -40.62 7.00
N ASP A 282 -9.08 -40.63 8.19
CA ASP A 282 -9.79 -39.50 8.79
C ASP A 282 -10.88 -38.92 7.88
N VAL A 283 -11.60 -39.81 7.19
CA VAL A 283 -12.70 -39.46 6.29
C VAL A 283 -14.04 -39.82 6.92
N PRO A 284 -14.88 -38.84 7.30
CA PRO A 284 -16.21 -39.13 7.80
C PRO A 284 -17.08 -39.70 6.67
N LEU A 285 -17.60 -40.92 6.88
CA LEU A 285 -18.49 -41.57 5.93
C LEU A 285 -19.79 -40.79 5.76
N ARG A 286 -20.19 -40.52 4.51
CA ARG A 286 -21.44 -39.83 4.20
C ARG A 286 -22.66 -40.66 4.61
N TYR A 287 -22.55 -41.99 4.55
CA TYR A 287 -23.58 -42.93 4.96
C TYR A 287 -23.10 -43.82 6.13
N PRO A 288 -23.15 -43.34 7.38
CA PRO A 288 -22.60 -44.05 8.53
C PRO A 288 -23.08 -45.49 8.65
N LEU A 289 -22.19 -46.38 9.11
CA LEU A 289 -22.44 -47.81 9.19
C LEU A 289 -22.79 -48.23 10.62
N ARG A 290 -23.90 -48.95 10.79
CA ARG A 290 -24.20 -49.67 12.04
C ARG A 290 -23.73 -51.12 11.90
N LEU A 291 -22.62 -51.41 12.55
CA LEU A 291 -21.94 -52.70 12.46
C LEU A 291 -22.68 -53.76 13.30
N GLY A 292 -23.11 -54.84 12.64
CA GLY A 292 -23.85 -55.94 13.26
C GLY A 292 -23.46 -57.31 12.70
N GLY A 293 -22.26 -57.44 12.13
CA GLY A 293 -21.83 -58.65 11.42
C GLY A 293 -22.74 -58.92 10.22
N SER A 294 -23.33 -60.11 10.14
CA SER A 294 -24.32 -60.48 9.11
C SER A 294 -25.63 -59.67 9.18
N ARG A 295 -25.84 -58.86 10.23
CA ARG A 295 -26.99 -57.95 10.39
C ARG A 295 -26.53 -56.50 10.47
N SER A 296 -25.63 -56.09 9.57
CA SER A 296 -25.15 -54.71 9.47
C SER A 296 -26.14 -53.82 8.69
N TYR A 297 -26.11 -52.51 8.96
CA TYR A 297 -27.00 -51.53 8.33
C TYR A 297 -26.22 -50.30 7.88
N VAL A 298 -26.72 -49.64 6.84
CA VAL A 298 -26.25 -48.32 6.39
C VAL A 298 -27.29 -47.27 6.76
N LEU A 299 -26.83 -46.14 7.29
CA LEU A 299 -27.69 -45.03 7.69
C LEU A 299 -27.73 -43.98 6.59
N ASP A 300 -28.93 -43.62 6.16
CA ASP A 300 -29.15 -42.46 5.30
C ASP A 300 -29.82 -41.34 6.09
N ARG A 301 -29.22 -40.15 6.04
CA ARG A 301 -29.78 -38.94 6.62
C ARG A 301 -30.64 -38.29 5.54
N ALA A 302 -31.86 -38.79 5.37
CA ALA A 302 -32.84 -38.09 4.56
C ALA A 302 -33.20 -36.75 5.26
N PRO A 303 -33.18 -35.60 4.56
CA PRO A 303 -33.85 -34.42 5.07
C PRO A 303 -35.32 -34.77 5.27
N SER A 304 -35.84 -34.52 6.47
CA SER A 304 -37.25 -34.76 6.84
C SER A 304 -38.16 -33.89 5.98
N VAL A 305 -38.47 -34.31 4.77
CA VAL A 305 -39.66 -33.85 4.04
C VAL A 305 -40.83 -34.55 4.71
N GLU A 306 -41.73 -33.75 5.29
CA GLU A 306 -42.94 -34.16 5.97
C GLU A 306 -43.66 -35.30 5.25
N SER A 307 -43.58 -36.52 5.78
CA SER A 307 -44.42 -37.63 5.37
C SER A 307 -44.51 -38.66 6.50
N SER A 308 -45.68 -38.63 7.15
CA SER A 308 -46.37 -39.77 7.76
C SER A 308 -45.70 -40.48 8.95
N SER A 309 -46.14 -40.16 10.16
CA SER A 309 -47.11 -40.99 10.90
C SER A 309 -46.97 -40.74 12.41
N LEU A 310 -48.10 -40.40 13.00
CA LEU A 310 -48.33 -40.01 14.40
C LEU A 310 -48.13 -41.17 15.41
N ALA A 311 -47.34 -42.20 15.09
CA ALA A 311 -47.47 -43.51 15.75
C ALA A 311 -46.24 -44.00 16.52
N SER A 312 -45.26 -43.15 16.85
CA SER A 312 -44.16 -43.55 17.74
C SER A 312 -43.89 -42.51 18.81
N ALA A 313 -44.96 -42.15 19.53
CA ALA A 313 -44.91 -41.42 20.78
C ALA A 313 -44.91 -42.38 21.98
N ILE A 314 -43.99 -43.36 22.06
CA ILE A 314 -43.73 -44.10 23.30
C ILE A 314 -42.26 -44.59 23.37
N SER A 315 -41.31 -43.67 23.49
CA SER A 315 -40.03 -44.00 24.11
C SER A 315 -39.38 -42.74 24.67
N SER A 316 -39.58 -42.57 25.97
CA SER A 316 -38.85 -41.68 26.84
C SER A 316 -37.39 -42.12 26.95
N ALA A 317 -36.49 -41.49 26.20
CA ALA A 317 -35.05 -41.50 26.46
C ALA A 317 -34.41 -40.21 25.87
N PRO A 318 -33.35 -39.68 26.49
CA PRO A 318 -33.12 -38.24 26.59
C PRO A 318 -32.46 -37.64 25.34
N LEU A 319 -32.91 -36.42 25.02
CA LEU A 319 -32.19 -35.32 24.36
C LEU A 319 -30.97 -35.74 23.50
N SER A 320 -31.23 -36.46 22.41
CA SER A 320 -30.36 -36.36 21.25
C SER A 320 -31.20 -35.75 20.16
N THR A 321 -30.67 -34.73 19.51
CA THR A 321 -31.21 -34.05 18.32
C THR A 321 -31.31 -35.06 17.18
N THR A 322 -32.22 -36.02 17.32
CA THR A 322 -32.33 -37.23 16.53
C THR A 322 -32.89 -36.82 15.19
N MET A 323 -32.03 -36.26 14.33
CA MET A 323 -32.22 -36.32 12.90
C MET A 323 -32.58 -37.76 12.61
N ARG A 324 -33.84 -38.03 12.20
CA ARG A 324 -34.32 -39.39 11.96
C ARG A 324 -33.46 -40.01 10.86
N THR A 325 -32.41 -40.72 11.24
CA THR A 325 -31.57 -41.49 10.33
C THR A 325 -32.33 -42.74 9.96
N MET A 326 -32.56 -42.96 8.66
CA MET A 326 -33.23 -44.16 8.19
C MET A 326 -32.20 -45.27 8.04
N GLU A 327 -32.47 -46.43 8.64
CA GLU A 327 -31.59 -47.60 8.54
C GLU A 327 -31.98 -48.49 7.35
N PHE A 328 -30.99 -48.86 6.54
CA PHE A 328 -31.16 -49.78 5.41
C PHE A 328 -30.31 -51.04 5.62
N PRO A 329 -30.89 -52.25 5.48
CA PRO A 329 -30.21 -53.51 5.82
C PRO A 329 -29.17 -53.91 4.77
N LEU A 330 -27.99 -54.35 5.20
CA LEU A 330 -26.97 -54.98 4.33
C LEU A 330 -27.13 -56.51 4.27
N PHE A 331 -28.36 -57.00 4.35
CA PHE A 331 -28.71 -58.41 4.28
C PHE A 331 -30.08 -58.52 3.62
N PHE A 332 -30.31 -59.61 2.89
CA PHE A 332 -31.59 -59.81 2.23
C PHE A 332 -32.59 -60.44 3.21
N GLU A 333 -33.69 -59.73 3.47
CA GLU A 333 -34.89 -60.26 4.11
C GLU A 333 -35.96 -60.47 3.03
N SER A 334 -36.76 -61.54 3.15
CA SER A 334 -37.60 -62.05 2.04
C SER A 334 -38.55 -61.04 1.39
N GLN A 335 -38.92 -59.96 2.10
CA GLN A 335 -39.86 -58.95 1.63
C GLN A 335 -39.19 -57.64 1.13
N GLU A 336 -37.91 -57.40 1.44
CA GLU A 336 -37.28 -56.07 1.30
C GLU A 336 -35.98 -56.08 0.48
N THR A 337 -35.99 -56.77 -0.65
CA THR A 337 -34.82 -56.87 -1.56
C THR A 337 -34.40 -55.50 -2.11
N THR A 338 -35.34 -54.59 -2.36
CA THR A 338 -35.07 -53.23 -2.86
C THR A 338 -34.35 -52.36 -1.83
N ARG A 339 -34.76 -52.41 -0.56
CA ARG A 339 -34.08 -51.70 0.54
C ARG A 339 -32.65 -52.20 0.73
N SER A 340 -32.46 -53.52 0.60
CA SER A 340 -31.15 -54.16 0.69
C SER A 340 -30.25 -53.76 -0.49
N ALA A 341 -30.79 -53.72 -1.71
CA ALA A 341 -30.08 -53.25 -2.90
C ALA A 341 -29.66 -51.77 -2.79
N TYR A 342 -30.52 -50.92 -2.20
CA TYR A 342 -30.20 -49.52 -1.92
C TYR A 342 -29.07 -49.42 -0.87
N ALA A 343 -29.12 -50.19 0.22
CA ALA A 343 -28.05 -50.22 1.22
C ALA A 343 -26.68 -50.57 0.61
N ILE A 344 -26.63 -51.56 -0.29
CA ILE A 344 -25.40 -51.97 -0.99
C ILE A 344 -24.90 -50.85 -1.91
N PHE A 345 -25.81 -50.15 -2.58
CA PHE A 345 -25.47 -48.98 -3.39
C PHE A 345 -24.86 -47.86 -2.54
N LEU A 346 -25.44 -47.55 -1.38
CA LEU A 346 -24.91 -46.54 -0.46
C LEU A 346 -23.54 -46.93 0.11
N LEU A 347 -23.36 -48.20 0.49
CA LEU A 347 -22.06 -48.73 0.92
C LEU A 347 -21.01 -48.56 -0.18
N ASN A 348 -21.36 -48.80 -1.46
CA ASN A 348 -20.44 -48.55 -2.56
C ASN A 348 -20.14 -47.05 -2.74
N LYS A 349 -21.11 -46.16 -2.48
CA LYS A 349 -20.91 -44.71 -2.54
C LYS A 349 -19.94 -44.20 -1.48
N ASP A 350 -19.93 -44.81 -0.30
CA ASP A 350 -18.91 -44.53 0.71
C ASP A 350 -17.52 -45.01 0.27
N ILE A 351 -17.42 -46.16 -0.40
CA ILE A 351 -16.13 -46.62 -0.97
C ILE A 351 -15.66 -45.66 -2.08
N GLU A 352 -16.58 -45.20 -2.93
CA GLU A 352 -16.31 -44.19 -3.96
C GLU A 352 -15.83 -42.87 -3.33
N GLN A 353 -16.43 -42.45 -2.21
CA GLN A 353 -15.95 -41.28 -1.45
C GLN A 353 -14.50 -41.46 -0.97
N LEU A 354 -14.16 -42.64 -0.43
CA LEU A 354 -12.80 -42.94 0.01
C LEU A 354 -11.80 -42.98 -1.15
N LEU A 355 -12.19 -43.53 -2.30
CA LEU A 355 -11.38 -43.52 -3.52
C LEU A 355 -11.14 -42.08 -4.02
N ASN A 356 -12.19 -41.25 -4.06
CA ASN A 356 -12.07 -39.85 -4.45
C ASN A 356 -11.16 -39.06 -3.50
N HIS A 357 -11.21 -39.36 -2.19
CA HIS A 357 -10.34 -38.72 -1.20
C HIS A 357 -8.85 -38.98 -1.46
N ILE A 358 -8.49 -40.18 -1.96
CA ILE A 358 -7.12 -40.52 -2.35
C ILE A 358 -6.80 -40.21 -3.82
N GLY A 359 -7.71 -39.56 -4.55
CA GLY A 359 -7.53 -39.18 -5.96
C GLY A 359 -7.69 -40.32 -6.96
N ALA A 360 -8.47 -41.35 -6.63
CA ALA A 360 -8.73 -42.51 -7.48
C ALA A 360 -10.20 -42.58 -7.92
N GLU A 361 -10.44 -43.07 -9.14
CA GLU A 361 -11.79 -43.26 -9.67
C GLU A 361 -12.35 -44.63 -9.30
N SER A 362 -13.66 -44.70 -9.02
CA SER A 362 -14.36 -45.95 -8.77
C SER A 362 -14.74 -46.68 -10.08
N LEU A 363 -14.82 -48.00 -10.04
CA LEU A 363 -15.26 -48.85 -11.16
C LEU A 363 -16.79 -48.82 -11.36
N GLY A 364 -17.52 -48.04 -10.58
CA GLY A 364 -18.97 -47.87 -10.68
C GLY A 364 -19.76 -48.40 -9.48
N PRO A 365 -21.08 -48.13 -9.43
CA PRO A 365 -21.93 -48.30 -8.25
C PRO A 365 -22.21 -49.74 -7.82
N ARG A 366 -21.96 -50.72 -8.71
CA ARG A 366 -22.24 -52.15 -8.49
C ARG A 366 -20.99 -52.97 -8.14
N HIS A 367 -19.83 -52.32 -8.04
CA HIS A 367 -18.52 -52.97 -7.97
C HIS A 367 -17.91 -52.96 -6.56
N VAL A 368 -18.72 -53.16 -5.52
CA VAL A 368 -18.34 -53.05 -4.08
C VAL A 368 -16.98 -53.70 -3.77
N LEU A 369 -16.81 -55.00 -4.06
CA LEU A 369 -15.56 -55.70 -3.75
C LEU A 369 -14.39 -55.25 -4.62
N ALA A 370 -14.64 -54.90 -5.89
CA ALA A 370 -13.58 -54.44 -6.78
C ALA A 370 -13.09 -53.03 -6.37
N ASN A 371 -14.01 -52.14 -5.99
CA ASN A 371 -13.70 -50.81 -5.46
C ASN A 371 -12.97 -50.91 -4.12
N LEU A 372 -13.37 -51.81 -3.21
CA LEU A 372 -12.66 -52.04 -1.95
C LEU A 372 -11.24 -52.59 -2.18
N LYS A 373 -11.10 -53.53 -3.12
CA LYS A 373 -9.78 -54.04 -3.51
C LYS A 373 -8.90 -52.95 -4.12
N GLN A 374 -9.46 -52.10 -4.98
CA GLN A 374 -8.73 -50.97 -5.55
C GLN A 374 -8.29 -49.98 -4.47
N LEU A 375 -9.20 -49.60 -3.57
CA LEU A 375 -8.92 -48.69 -2.45
C LEU A 375 -7.74 -49.19 -1.61
N THR A 376 -7.79 -50.44 -1.17
CA THR A 376 -6.71 -51.05 -0.37
C THR A 376 -5.40 -51.16 -1.15
N THR A 377 -5.46 -51.50 -2.45
CA THR A 377 -4.26 -51.59 -3.31
C THR A 377 -3.56 -50.25 -3.46
N ILE A 378 -4.32 -49.16 -3.67
CA ILE A 378 -3.76 -47.82 -3.84
C ILE A 378 -3.14 -47.32 -2.53
N VAL A 379 -3.87 -47.44 -1.41
CA VAL A 379 -3.35 -47.03 -0.09
C VAL A 379 -2.11 -47.85 0.32
N GLN A 380 -2.01 -49.11 -0.10
CA GLN A 380 -0.85 -49.96 0.14
C GLN A 380 0.33 -49.68 -0.81
N SER A 381 0.13 -48.94 -1.89
CA SER A 381 1.18 -48.67 -2.87
C SER A 381 2.25 -47.71 -2.32
N GLN A 382 3.47 -47.80 -2.86
CA GLN A 382 4.53 -46.85 -2.53
C GLN A 382 4.20 -45.41 -2.99
N GLN A 383 3.39 -45.29 -4.04
CA GLN A 383 2.95 -43.99 -4.60
C GLN A 383 2.10 -43.21 -3.59
N TYR A 384 1.32 -43.90 -2.77
CA TYR A 384 0.54 -43.25 -1.72
C TYR A 384 1.42 -42.53 -0.71
N ILE A 385 2.56 -43.11 -0.30
CA ILE A 385 3.50 -42.49 0.66
C ILE A 385 4.23 -41.28 0.04
N SER A 386 4.49 -41.33 -1.27
CA SER A 386 5.27 -40.30 -1.96
C SER A 386 4.47 -39.07 -2.38
N ASN A 387 3.16 -39.25 -2.64
CA ASN A 387 2.25 -38.16 -2.96
C ASN A 387 2.01 -37.24 -1.77
#